data_AF-A0A7I0J5W2-F1
#
_entry.id   AF-A0A7I0J5W2-F1
#
_cell.length_a   1.000
_cell.length_b   1.000
_cell.length_c   1.000
_cell.angle_alpha   90.00
_cell.angle_beta   90.00
_cell.angle_gamma   90.00
#
_symmetry.space_group_name_H-M   'P 1'
#
loop_
_entity.id
_entity.type
_entity.pdbx_description
1 polymer ?
#
loop_
_entity_poly.entity_id
_entity_poly.type
_entity_poly.pdbx_seq_one_letter_code
_entity_poly.pdbx_strand_id
1 'polypeptide(L)'
;MAEGKPVQIGRLQRYATDVAMSEGKQFYKRTEATGKSIAVVGAGPAGLAAAHRLARHGHEVTILEARPKAGGLNEYGIAAYKSVDDFAQAEVDYV
;
A
#
# COMPACT_ATOMS: atom_id res chain seq x y z
N MET A 1 -27.04 -7.66 22.65
CA MET A 1 -26.93 -6.24 23.04
C MET A 1 -25.58 -5.73 22.51
N ALA A 2 -25.61 -4.83 21.52
CA ALA A 2 -24.42 -4.27 20.90
C ALA A 2 -23.95 -2.97 21.59
N GLU A 3 -24.71 -2.47 22.57
CA GLU A 3 -24.37 -1.28 23.34
C GLU A 3 -23.28 -1.63 24.38
N GLY A 4 -22.08 -1.10 24.18
CA GLY A 4 -21.01 -1.07 25.19
C GLY A 4 -19.62 -1.54 24.74
N LYS A 5 -19.48 -2.25 23.63
CA LYS A 5 -18.16 -2.68 23.10
C LYS A 5 -17.74 -1.82 21.90
N PRO A 6 -16.49 -1.31 21.85
CA PRO A 6 -15.99 -0.58 20.68
C PRO A 6 -16.02 -1.44 19.42
N VAL A 7 -16.32 -0.81 18.28
CA VAL A 7 -16.20 -1.45 16.98
C VAL A 7 -14.73 -1.73 16.70
N GLN A 8 -14.42 -2.95 16.29
CA GLN A 8 -13.05 -3.37 15.95
C GLN A 8 -12.70 -2.97 14.52
N ILE A 9 -12.66 -1.66 14.25
CA ILE A 9 -12.51 -1.08 12.92
C ILE A 9 -11.29 -1.67 12.19
N GLY A 10 -10.15 -1.77 12.87
CA GLY A 10 -8.93 -2.34 12.27
C GLY A 10 -9.08 -3.81 11.86
N ARG A 11 -9.85 -4.63 12.60
CA ARG A 11 -10.11 -6.02 12.22
C ARG A 11 -11.07 -6.13 11.05
N LEU A 12 -12.08 -5.27 11.00
CA LEU A 12 -13.00 -5.19 9.85
C LEU A 12 -12.25 -4.75 8.59
N GLN A 13 -11.35 -3.77 8.72
CA GLN A 13 -10.49 -3.34 7.63
C GLN A 13 -9.60 -4.50 7.16
N ARG A 14 -8.89 -5.18 8.08
CA ARG A 14 -8.01 -6.31 7.74
C ARG A 14 -8.76 -7.42 7.00
N TYR A 15 -9.94 -7.81 7.50
CA TYR A 15 -10.77 -8.82 6.84
C TYR A 15 -11.11 -8.42 5.40
N ALA A 16 -11.54 -7.17 5.17
CA ALA A 16 -11.89 -6.71 3.84
C ALA A 16 -10.67 -6.59 2.90
N THR A 17 -9.54 -6.10 3.40
CA THR A 17 -8.30 -5.93 2.61
C THR A 17 -7.66 -7.25 2.27
N ASP A 18 -7.64 -8.23 3.19
CA ASP A 18 -7.07 -9.55 2.94
C ASP A 18 -7.84 -10.27 1.83
N VAL A 19 -9.17 -10.20 1.85
CA VAL A 19 -10.02 -10.74 0.77
C VAL A 19 -9.68 -10.05 -0.56
N ALA A 20 -9.64 -8.72 -0.59
CA ALA A 20 -9.33 -7.97 -1.80
C ALA A 20 -7.96 -8.30 -2.39
N MET A 21 -6.92 -8.39 -1.54
CA MET A 21 -5.56 -8.77 -1.96
C MET A 21 -5.53 -10.20 -2.48
N SER A 22 -6.19 -11.14 -1.80
CA SER A 22 -6.24 -12.55 -2.23
C SER A 22 -6.97 -12.76 -3.57
N GLU A 23 -7.98 -11.93 -3.87
CA GLU A 23 -8.70 -11.94 -5.13
C GLU A 23 -8.02 -11.09 -6.23
N GLY A 24 -6.91 -10.39 -5.90
CA GLY A 24 -6.26 -9.44 -6.80
C GLY A 24 -7.17 -8.28 -7.23
N LYS A 25 -8.16 -7.94 -6.41
CA LYS A 25 -9.25 -7.04 -6.78
C LYS A 25 -8.83 -5.57 -6.74
N GLN A 26 -8.63 -4.98 -7.91
CA GLN A 26 -8.30 -3.56 -8.04
C GLN A 26 -9.56 -2.68 -8.02
N PHE A 27 -9.61 -1.70 -7.12
CA PHE A 27 -10.73 -0.74 -7.00
C PHE A 27 -10.49 0.56 -7.75
N TYR A 28 -9.28 0.75 -8.29
CA TYR A 28 -8.83 2.01 -8.84
C TYR A 28 -8.41 1.82 -10.29
N LYS A 29 -8.72 2.84 -11.10
CA LYS A 29 -8.35 2.89 -12.52
C LYS A 29 -7.54 4.14 -12.76
N ARG A 30 -6.50 3.98 -13.57
CA ARG A 30 -5.69 5.09 -14.09
C ARG A 30 -6.52 5.93 -15.06
N THR A 31 -6.43 7.25 -14.94
CA THR A 31 -7.00 8.19 -15.92
C THR A 31 -6.10 8.28 -17.17
N GLU A 32 -6.53 9.06 -18.16
CA GLU A 32 -5.72 9.30 -19.37
C GLU A 32 -4.32 9.82 -19.03
N ALA A 33 -3.36 9.43 -19.87
CA ALA A 33 -1.96 9.80 -19.68
C ALA A 33 -1.78 11.32 -19.78
N THR A 34 -1.14 11.90 -18.78
CA THR A 34 -0.88 13.34 -18.72
C THR A 34 0.39 13.76 -19.48
N GLY A 35 1.23 12.80 -19.89
CA GLY A 35 2.55 13.04 -20.47
C GLY A 35 3.61 13.53 -19.47
N LYS A 36 3.30 13.63 -18.17
CA LYS A 36 4.24 14.05 -17.12
C LYS A 36 4.90 12.85 -16.45
N SER A 37 6.21 12.95 -16.25
CA SER A 37 7.00 11.97 -15.52
C SER A 37 7.41 12.51 -14.15
N ILE A 38 7.24 11.70 -13.10
CA ILE A 38 7.49 12.08 -11.71
C ILE A 38 8.38 11.03 -11.04
N ALA A 39 9.45 11.48 -10.37
CA ALA A 39 10.26 10.65 -9.52
C ALA A 39 9.83 10.80 -8.05
N VAL A 40 9.59 9.68 -7.37
CA VAL A 40 9.33 9.61 -5.93
C VAL A 40 10.53 8.94 -5.25
N VAL A 41 11.16 9.62 -4.29
CA VAL A 41 12.31 9.09 -3.56
C VAL A 41 11.84 8.46 -2.25
N GLY A 42 12.11 7.16 -2.09
CA GLY A 42 11.70 6.32 -0.98
C GLY A 42 10.44 5.51 -1.28
N ALA A 43 10.52 4.19 -1.14
CA ALA A 43 9.43 3.21 -1.28
C ALA A 43 8.83 2.83 0.08
N GLY A 44 8.78 3.76 1.03
CA GLY A 44 8.01 3.61 2.26
C GLY A 44 6.52 3.93 2.06
N PRO A 45 5.68 3.81 3.11
CA PRO A 45 4.24 4.04 3.01
C PRO A 45 3.87 5.41 2.41
N ALA A 46 4.62 6.47 2.75
CA ALA A 46 4.39 7.80 2.20
C ALA A 46 4.67 7.88 0.68
N GLY A 47 5.79 7.29 0.24
CA GLY A 47 6.17 7.29 -1.18
C GLY A 47 5.25 6.42 -2.02
N LEU A 48 4.90 5.24 -1.55
CA LEU A 48 3.94 4.33 -2.21
C LEU A 48 2.55 4.96 -2.33
N ALA A 49 2.04 5.59 -1.26
CA ALA A 49 0.75 6.27 -1.30
C ALA A 49 0.74 7.47 -2.29
N ALA A 50 1.84 8.22 -2.32
CA ALA A 50 2.01 9.32 -3.28
C ALA A 50 2.07 8.78 -4.73
N ALA A 51 2.90 7.76 -4.97
CA ALA A 51 3.07 7.16 -6.28
C ALA A 51 1.76 6.56 -6.81
N HIS A 52 1.03 5.81 -5.98
CA HIS A 52 -0.27 5.25 -6.36
C HIS A 52 -1.27 6.34 -6.76
N ARG A 53 -1.36 7.43 -5.98
CA ARG A 53 -2.24 8.56 -6.35
C ARG A 53 -1.81 9.25 -7.63
N LEU A 54 -0.52 9.50 -7.82
CA LEU A 54 -0.01 10.15 -9.03
C LEU A 54 -0.24 9.28 -10.27
N ALA A 55 0.03 7.97 -10.17
CA ALA A 55 -0.23 7.00 -11.21
C ALA A 55 -1.72 6.96 -11.57
N ARG A 56 -2.60 6.95 -10.57
CA ARG A 56 -4.06 7.01 -10.76
C ARG A 56 -4.49 8.24 -11.56
N HIS A 57 -3.85 9.40 -11.36
CA HIS A 57 -4.11 10.64 -12.11
C HIS A 57 -3.41 10.70 -13.48
N GLY A 58 -2.86 9.59 -13.97
CA GLY A 58 -2.33 9.50 -15.32
C GLY A 58 -0.88 9.96 -15.45
N HIS A 59 -0.16 10.19 -14.35
CA HIS A 59 1.28 10.47 -14.39
C HIS A 59 2.10 9.19 -14.54
N GLU A 60 3.23 9.25 -15.25
CA GLU A 60 4.24 8.21 -15.23
C GLU A 60 5.09 8.40 -13.97
N VAL A 61 5.17 7.39 -13.11
CA VAL A 61 5.83 7.50 -11.80
C VAL A 61 6.95 6.47 -11.67
N THR A 62 8.14 6.95 -11.32
CA THR A 62 9.29 6.11 -10.97
C THR A 62 9.58 6.25 -9.49
N ILE A 63 9.61 5.14 -8.75
CA ILE A 63 10.00 5.13 -7.34
C ILE A 63 11.49 4.75 -7.26
N LEU A 64 12.26 5.55 -6.52
CA LEU A 64 13.68 5.34 -6.28
C LEU A 64 13.87 4.95 -4.81
N GLU A 65 14.24 3.71 -4.55
CA GLU A 65 14.48 3.19 -3.20
C GLU A 65 15.96 2.85 -3.00
N ALA A 66 16.49 3.18 -1.83
CA ALA A 66 17.89 2.92 -1.47
C ALA A 66 18.11 1.48 -0.98
N ARG A 67 17.07 0.84 -0.46
CA ARG A 67 17.10 -0.52 0.10
C ARG A 67 16.69 -1.56 -0.95
N PRO A 68 17.07 -2.84 -0.78
CA PRO A 68 16.71 -3.90 -1.73
C PRO A 68 15.21 -4.19 -1.85
N LYS A 69 14.45 -3.98 -0.77
CA LYS A 69 12.99 -4.16 -0.75
C LYS A 69 12.28 -2.85 -0.49
N ALA A 70 11.10 -2.71 -1.08
CA ALA A 70 10.16 -1.65 -0.77
C ALA A 70 9.43 -1.92 0.57
N GLY A 71 8.60 -0.98 1.02
CA GLY A 71 7.82 -1.07 2.27
C GLY A 71 8.37 -0.21 3.41
N GLY A 72 9.59 0.31 3.29
CA GLY A 72 10.19 1.22 4.27
C GLY A 72 10.18 0.65 5.69
N LEU A 73 9.67 1.39 6.67
CA LEU A 73 9.58 0.90 8.05
C LEU A 73 8.60 -0.28 8.22
N ASN A 74 7.64 -0.49 7.31
CA ASN A 74 6.78 -1.67 7.40
C ASN A 74 7.56 -2.97 7.11
N GLU A 75 8.60 -2.89 6.28
CA GLU A 75 9.52 -4.01 5.99
C GLU A 75 10.69 -4.05 7.00
N TYR A 76 11.29 -2.90 7.31
CA TYR A 76 12.58 -2.84 8.02
C TYR A 76 12.51 -2.36 9.48
N GLY A 77 11.41 -1.76 9.91
CA GLY A 77 11.36 -0.98 11.16
C GLY A 77 10.32 -1.44 12.19
N ILE A 78 9.18 -1.96 11.75
CA ILE A 78 8.22 -2.62 12.63
C ILE A 78 8.93 -3.86 13.18
N ALA A 79 8.93 -4.03 14.50
CA ALA A 79 9.46 -5.24 15.12
C ALA A 79 8.87 -6.44 14.38
N ALA A 80 9.71 -7.17 13.63
CA ALA A 80 9.29 -8.04 12.53
C ALA A 80 8.20 -9.07 12.90
N TYR A 81 8.02 -9.35 14.20
CA TYR A 81 6.94 -10.18 14.72
C TYR A 81 5.52 -9.57 14.61
N LYS A 82 5.37 -8.27 14.40
CA LYS A 82 4.05 -7.61 14.24
C LYS A 82 3.56 -7.59 12.79
N SER A 83 4.47 -7.77 11.83
CA SER A 83 4.17 -7.89 10.40
C SER A 83 4.76 -9.21 9.92
N VAL A 84 4.01 -10.28 10.16
CA VAL A 84 4.38 -11.65 9.79
C VAL A 84 4.11 -11.92 8.31
N ASP A 85 4.65 -13.03 7.81
CA ASP A 85 4.32 -13.61 6.50
C ASP A 85 4.59 -12.71 5.28
N ASP A 86 5.65 -11.88 5.34
CA ASP A 86 6.06 -10.99 4.24
C ASP A 86 4.94 -10.02 3.78
N PHE A 87 4.00 -9.71 4.69
CA PHE A 87 2.80 -8.93 4.37
C PHE A 87 3.11 -7.57 3.75
N ALA A 88 4.19 -6.92 4.17
CA ALA A 88 4.60 -5.64 3.59
C ALA A 88 4.97 -5.76 2.11
N GLN A 89 5.64 -6.85 1.69
CA GLN A 89 5.90 -7.09 0.27
C GLN A 89 4.62 -7.44 -0.48
N ALA A 90 3.76 -8.29 0.09
CA ALA A 90 2.47 -8.62 -0.52
C ALA A 90 1.59 -7.38 -0.74
N GLU A 91 1.62 -6.41 0.19
CA GLU A 91 0.92 -5.13 0.03
C GLU A 91 1.57 -4.26 -1.04
N VAL A 92 2.91 -4.22 -1.13
CA VAL A 92 3.62 -3.50 -2.20
C VAL A 92 3.26 -4.06 -3.58
N ASP A 93 3.28 -5.39 -3.74
CA ASP A 93 3.00 -6.05 -5.02
C ASP A 93 1.54 -5.88 -5.47
N TYR A 94 0.63 -5.66 -4.52
CA TYR A 94 -0.78 -5.43 -4.80
C TYR A 94 -1.09 -3.99 -5.28
N VAL A 95 -0.28 -2.99 -4.93
CA VAL A 95 -0.54 -1.54 -5.15
C VAL A 95 -0.07 -1.03 -6.49
#